data_AF-A0A0S4VB29-F1
#
_entry.id   AF-A0A0S4VB29-F1
#
_cell.length_a   1.000
_cell.length_b   1.000
_cell.length_c   1.000
_cell.angle_alpha   90.00
_cell.angle_beta   90.00
_cell.angle_gamma   90.00
#
_symmetry.space_group_name_H-M   'P 1'
#
loop_
_entity.id
_entity.type
_entity.pdbx_description
1 polymer ?
#
loop_
_entity_poly.entity_id
_entity_poly.type
_entity_poly.pdbx_seq_one_letter_code
_entity_poly.pdbx_strand_id
1 'polypeptide(L)' 'MRGADTFTESLFIMRRLDDFVPRSHLLRPIRTMLNQALAKMDRLFAKMYQVNVKGGRPSIALFASMALPRQRLRRL' A
#
# COMPACT_ATOMS: atom_id res chain seq x y z
N MET A 1 -45.36 -1.05 -12.15
CA MET A 1 -44.17 -0.30 -12.62
C MET A 1 -42.94 -0.65 -11.77
N ARG A 2 -42.28 -1.78 -12.07
CA ARG A 2 -40.81 -1.88 -11.94
C ARG A 2 -40.34 -2.32 -13.32
N GLY A 3 -39.51 -1.48 -13.94
CA GLY A 3 -38.88 -1.82 -15.22
C GLY A 3 -38.04 -3.08 -15.04
N ALA A 4 -37.91 -3.86 -16.12
CA ALA A 4 -37.14 -5.09 -16.15
C ALA A 4 -35.77 -4.92 -15.49
N ASP A 5 -35.34 -5.94 -14.74
CA ASP A 5 -34.04 -5.96 -14.06
C ASP A 5 -32.92 -5.79 -15.11
N THR A 6 -32.40 -4.58 -15.23
CA THR A 6 -31.27 -4.28 -16.10
C THR A 6 -30.03 -4.95 -15.49
N PHE A 7 -29.53 -5.95 -16.20
CA PHE A 7 -28.30 -6.65 -15.86
C PHE A 7 -27.15 -5.64 -15.73
N THR A 8 -26.58 -5.53 -14.53
CA THR A 8 -25.37 -4.72 -14.30
C THR A 8 -24.17 -5.59 -14.63
N GLU A 9 -23.41 -5.22 -15.67
CA GLU A 9 -22.16 -5.89 -16.01
C GLU A 9 -21.17 -5.84 -14.84
N SER A 10 -20.24 -6.81 -14.80
CA SER A 10 -19.25 -6.90 -13.72
C SER A 10 -18.43 -5.62 -13.60
N LEU A 11 -18.62 -4.87 -12.52
CA LEU A 11 -17.92 -3.60 -12.23
C LEU A 11 -16.44 -3.77 -11.90
N PHE A 12 -16.01 -5.00 -11.63
CA PHE A 12 -14.63 -5.33 -11.30
C PHE A 12 -14.09 -6.37 -12.27
N ILE A 13 -12.84 -6.19 -12.67
CA ILE A 13 -12.11 -7.15 -13.50
C ILE A 13 -10.96 -7.71 -12.66
N MET A 14 -10.95 -9.03 -12.48
CA MET A 14 -9.81 -9.75 -11.94
C MET A 14 -8.87 -10.15 -13.08
N ARG A 15 -7.68 -9.55 -13.13
CA ARG A 15 -6.62 -9.92 -14.07
C ARG A 15 -5.34 -10.26 -13.35
N ARG A 16 -4.57 -11.17 -13.92
CA ARG A 16 -3.25 -11.54 -13.40
C ARG A 16 -2.19 -10.67 -14.06
N LEU A 17 -1.11 -10.41 -13.32
CA LEU A 17 0.03 -9.67 -13.86
C LEU A 17 0.62 -10.35 -15.11
N ASP A 18 0.64 -11.69 -15.13
CA ASP A 18 1.18 -12.46 -16.25
C ASP A 18 0.35 -12.29 -17.54
N ASP A 19 -0.93 -11.87 -17.44
CA ASP A 19 -1.77 -11.60 -18.60
C ASP A 19 -1.32 -10.34 -19.35
N PHE A 20 -0.74 -9.36 -18.64
CA PHE A 20 -0.28 -8.09 -19.20
C PHE A 20 1.23 -8.04 -19.41
N VAL A 21 1.99 -8.71 -18.55
CA VAL A 21 3.44 -8.67 -18.55
C VAL A 21 3.97 -10.09 -18.54
N PRO A 22 4.01 -10.78 -19.69
CA PRO A 22 4.57 -12.12 -19.78
C PRO A 22 6.01 -12.20 -19.24
N ARG A 23 6.50 -13.41 -18.94
CA ARG A 23 7.85 -13.59 -18.38
C ARG A 23 8.96 -13.05 -19.28
N SER A 24 8.78 -13.13 -20.60
CA SER A 24 9.70 -12.60 -21.62
C SER A 24 9.55 -11.10 -21.87
N HIS A 25 8.66 -10.40 -21.15
CA HIS A 25 8.38 -9.00 -21.40
C HIS A 25 9.53 -8.10 -20.93
N LEU A 26 9.86 -7.08 -21.75
CA LEU A 26 10.97 -6.16 -21.51
C LEU A 26 10.86 -5.36 -20.19
N LEU A 27 9.64 -5.21 -19.65
CA LEU A 27 9.43 -4.56 -18.35
C LEU A 27 9.86 -5.41 -17.15
N ARG A 28 10.03 -6.74 -17.31
CA ARG A 28 10.44 -7.62 -16.20
C ARG A 28 11.88 -7.31 -15.74
N PRO A 29 12.88 -7.16 -16.62
CA PRO A 29 14.20 -6.65 -16.25
C PRO A 29 14.16 -5.27 -15.56
N ILE A 30 13.34 -4.35 -16.06
CA ILE A 30 13.21 -2.99 -15.48
C ILE A 30 12.66 -3.07 -14.06
N ARG A 31 11.67 -3.93 -13.80
CA ARG A 31 11.15 -4.17 -12.45
C ARG A 31 12.24 -4.66 -11.51
N THR A 32 13.11 -5.56 -11.96
CA THR A 32 14.24 -6.04 -11.15
C THR A 32 15.19 -4.91 -10.80
N MET A 33 15.58 -4.09 -11.78
CA MET A 33 16.44 -2.92 -11.56
C MET A 33 15.80 -1.92 -10.58
N LEU A 34 14.52 -1.62 -10.75
CA LEU A 34 13.79 -0.70 -9.87
C LEU A 34 13.71 -1.24 -8.44
N ASN A 35 13.41 -2.53 -8.26
CA ASN A 35 13.37 -3.16 -6.95
C ASN A 35 14.73 -3.07 -6.24
N GLN A 36 15.83 -3.27 -6.96
CA GLN A 36 17.17 -3.11 -6.40
C GLN A 36 17.44 -1.66 -5.98
N ALA A 37 17.03 -0.68 -6.78
CA ALA A 37 17.18 0.73 -6.43
C ALA A 37 16.35 1.09 -5.17
N LEU A 38 15.10 0.64 -5.10
CA LEU A 38 14.22 0.86 -3.96
C LEU A 38 14.75 0.21 -2.68
N ALA A 39 15.31 -1.00 -2.77
CA ALA A 39 15.94 -1.66 -1.63
C ALA A 39 17.13 -0.87 -1.07
N LYS A 40 17.93 -0.21 -1.93
CA LYS A 40 19.01 0.68 -1.48
C LYS A 40 18.49 1.92 -0.74
N MET A 41 17.26 2.33 -1.02
CA MET A 41 16.60 3.49 -0.39
C MET A 41 15.85 3.12 0.89
N ASP A 42 15.85 1.86 1.32
CA ASP A 42 15.08 1.37 2.48
C ASP A 42 15.29 2.21 3.76
N ARG A 43 16.54 2.56 4.06
CA ARG A 43 16.87 3.40 5.23
C ARG A 43 16.25 4.80 5.16
N LEU A 44 16.09 5.36 3.96
CA LEU A 44 15.44 6.66 3.77
C LEU A 44 13.94 6.53 4.03
N PHE A 45 13.30 5.49 3.49
CA PHE A 45 11.89 5.22 3.74
C PHE A 45 11.63 4.96 5.23
N ALA A 46 12.49 4.18 5.90
CA ALA A 46 12.38 3.92 7.33
C ALA A 46 12.35 5.21 8.17
N LYS A 47 13.07 6.27 7.77
CA LYS A 47 12.99 7.59 8.40
C LYS A 47 11.63 8.26 8.15
N MET A 48 11.13 8.21 6.91
CA MET A 48 9.83 8.79 6.54
C MET A 48 8.66 8.16 7.30
N TYR A 49 8.74 6.87 7.60
CA TYR A 49 7.71 6.17 8.37
C TYR A 49 7.79 6.40 9.89
N GLN A 50 8.81 7.08 10.44
CA GLN A 50 8.91 7.25 11.89
C GLN A 50 7.74 8.08 12.46
N VAL A 51 7.56 8.02 13.78
CA VAL A 51 6.68 8.96 14.47
C VAL A 51 7.14 10.40 14.19
N ASN A 52 6.21 11.34 14.04
CA ASN A 52 6.49 12.74 13.69
C ASN A 52 7.56 13.38 14.59
N VAL A 53 7.56 13.08 15.89
CA VAL A 53 8.56 13.57 16.86
C VAL A 53 10.01 13.21 16.49
N LYS A 54 10.22 12.13 15.72
CA LYS A 54 11.54 11.70 15.23
C LYS A 54 11.84 12.12 13.78
N GLY A 55 11.02 13.01 13.20
CA GLY A 55 11.21 13.52 11.84
C GLY A 55 10.56 12.67 10.74
N GLY A 56 9.63 11.78 11.09
CA GLY A 56 8.81 11.08 10.09
C GLY A 56 7.70 11.95 9.52
N ARG A 57 7.12 11.53 8.39
CA ARG A 57 6.11 12.31 7.66
C ARG A 57 4.70 12.05 8.22
N PRO A 58 3.99 13.06 8.75
CA PRO A 58 2.71 12.87 9.41
C PRO A 58 1.60 12.25 8.53
N SER A 59 1.66 12.47 7.22
CA SER A 59 0.70 11.96 6.24
C SER A 59 0.92 10.50 5.86
N ILE A 60 2.00 9.88 6.35
CA ILE A 60 2.32 8.48 6.07
C ILE A 60 2.01 7.68 7.33
N ALA A 61 1.04 6.77 7.24
CA ALA A 61 0.67 5.93 8.36
C ALA A 61 1.87 5.11 8.85
N LEU A 62 2.19 5.26 10.14
CA LEU A 62 3.13 4.38 10.81
C LEU A 62 2.46 3.00 10.89
N PHE A 63 3.18 1.93 10.55
CA PHE A 63 2.68 0.55 10.71
C PHE A 63 2.24 0.21 12.17
N ALA A 64 2.67 1.01 13.15
CA ALA A 64 2.35 0.92 14.58
C ALA A 64 1.27 1.90 15.09
N SER A 65 0.64 2.74 14.25
CA SER A 65 -0.41 3.67 14.72
C SER A 65 -1.76 2.99 15.05
N MET A 66 -1.80 1.65 15.06
CA MET A 66 -2.90 0.85 15.59
C MET A 66 -2.64 0.35 17.03
N ALA A 67 -1.61 0.86 17.73
CA ALA A 67 -1.51 0.71 19.17
C ALA A 67 -2.45 1.71 19.86
N LEU A 68 -3.56 1.19 20.37
CA LEU A 68 -4.64 1.88 21.07
C LEU A 68 -4.18 2.99 22.05
N PRO A 69 -5.05 3.98 22.31
CA PRO A 69 -4.80 4.96 23.36
C PRO A 69 -4.71 4.23 24.70
N ARG A 70 -3.59 4.40 25.41
CA ARG A 70 -3.50 4.10 26.84
C ARG A 70 -4.54 4.96 27.56
N GLN A 71 -5.75 4.44 27.75
CA GLN A 71 -6.69 5.01 28.70
C GLN A 71 -5.98 5.05 30.05
N ARG A 72 -5.71 6.28 30.51
CA ARG A 72 -5.33 6.57 31.88
C ARG A 72 -6.44 6.02 32.78
N LEU A 73 -6.19 4.88 33.42
CA LEU A 73 -6.97 4.50 34.59
C LEU A 73 -6.57 5.48 35.70
N ARG A 74 -7.33 6.57 35.83
CA ARG A 74 -7.37 7.39 37.05
C ARG A 74 -7.73 6.43 38.19
N ARG A 75 -6.76 6.07 39.02
CA ARG A 75 -7.02 5.71 40.41
C ARG A 75 -7.13 7.03 41.16
N LEU A 76 -8.32 7.32 41.68
CA LEU A 76 -8.66 7.87 43.00
C LEU A 76 -10.18 8.03 43.02
#